data_AF-A0A2T6F2J0-F1
#
_entry.id   AF-A0A2T6F2J0-F1
#
_cell.length_a   1.000
_cell.length_b   1.000
_cell.length_c   1.000
_cell.angle_alpha   90.00
_cell.angle_beta   90.00
_cell.angle_gamma   90.00
#
_symmetry.space_group_name_H-M   'P 1'
#
loop_
_entity.id
_entity.type
_entity.pdbx_description
1 polymer ?
#
loop_
_entity_poly.entity_id
_entity_poly.type
_entity_poly.pdbx_seq_one_letter_code
_entity_poly.pdbx_strand_id
1 'polypeptide(L)' 'MVHDYAQAHIASIVANVNRDTKKRPNAYTLDEFLLFVRRDKVDEPTLLHDPDAQSELIKKMLFCKKN' A
#
# COMPACT_ATOMS: atom_id res chain seq x y z
N MET A 1 -4.93 10.73 -3.34
CA MET A 1 -5.05 10.64 -1.88
C MET A 1 -6.42 11.05 -1.37
N VAL A 2 -6.84 12.33 -1.41
CA VAL A 2 -8.18 12.76 -0.91
C VAL A 2 -9.34 12.06 -1.63
N HIS A 3 -9.23 11.85 -2.94
CA HIS A 3 -10.25 11.15 -3.72
C HIS A 3 -10.36 9.65 -3.35
N ASP A 4 -9.24 9.02 -3.02
CA ASP A 4 -9.19 7.59 -2.65
C ASP A 4 -9.90 7.36 -1.31
N TYR A 5 -9.75 8.28 -0.35
CA TYR A 5 -10.47 8.23 0.93
C TYR A 5 -11.98 8.40 0.76
N ALA A 6 -12.43 9.29 -0.12
CA ALA A 6 -13.86 9.48 -0.38
C ALA A 6 -14.49 8.22 -0.99
N GLN A 7 -13.81 7.60 -1.96
CA GLN A 7 -14.27 6.35 -2.59
C GLN A 7 -14.28 5.19 -1.59
N ALA A 8 -13.22 5.05 -0.78
CA ALA A 8 -13.14 4.04 0.26
C ALA A 8 -14.24 4.21 1.31
N HIS A 9 -14.58 5.45 1.67
CA HIS A 9 -15.68 5.75 2.58
C HIS A 9 -17.03 5.27 2.01
N ILE A 10 -17.34 5.60 0.76
CA ILE A 10 -18.57 5.14 0.09
C ILE A 10 -18.61 3.61 0.02
N ALA A 11 -17.52 2.97 -0.39
CA ALA A 11 -17.42 1.52 -0.46
C ALA A 11 -17.66 0.86 0.91
N SER A 12 -17.07 1.40 1.98
CA SER A 12 -17.24 0.90 3.34
C SER A 12 -18.70 0.96 3.82
N ILE A 13 -19.42 2.04 3.47
CA ILE A 13 -20.84 2.19 3.81
C ILE A 13 -21.67 1.14 3.07
N VAL A 14 -21.51 1.03 1.75
CA VAL A 14 -22.28 0.09 0.93
C VAL A 14 -22.02 -1.35 1.38
N ALA A 15 -20.77 -1.70 1.69
CA ALA A 15 -20.40 -3.02 2.20
C ALA A 15 -21.02 -3.32 3.57
N ASN A 16 -21.06 -2.34 4.47
CA ASN A 16 -21.66 -2.50 5.80
C ASN A 16 -23.18 -2.62 5.76
N VAL A 17 -23.85 -1.93 4.84
CA VAL A 17 -25.30 -2.07 4.61
C VAL A 17 -25.64 -3.48 4.15
N ASN A 18 -24.83 -4.08 3.28
CA ASN A 18 -25.04 -5.42 2.74
C ASN A 18 -24.36 -6.53 3.56
N ARG A 19 -23.85 -6.20 4.75
CA ARG A 19 -23.04 -7.12 5.56
C ARG A 19 -23.92 -8.17 6.25
N ASP A 20 -23.64 -9.43 5.98
CA ASP A 20 -24.16 -10.55 6.76
C ASP A 20 -23.41 -10.64 8.10
N THR A 21 -24.08 -10.24 9.19
CA THR A 21 -23.50 -10.21 10.54
C THR A 21 -23.19 -11.59 11.10
N LYS A 22 -23.79 -12.67 10.57
CA LYS A 22 -23.47 -14.04 10.99
C LYS A 22 -22.13 -14.51 10.41
N LYS A 23 -21.86 -14.14 9.17
CA LYS A 23 -20.59 -14.48 8.48
C LYS A 23 -19.48 -13.49 8.82
N ARG A 24 -19.82 -12.22 9.03
CA ARG A 24 -18.87 -11.16 9.37
C ARG A 24 -19.41 -10.27 10.50
N PRO A 25 -19.11 -10.61 11.77
CA PRO A 25 -19.58 -9.86 12.94
C PRO A 25 -19.02 -8.45 13.04
N ASN A 26 -17.83 -8.21 12.49
CA ASN A 26 -17.16 -6.91 12.51
C ASN A 26 -17.50 -6.08 11.26
N ALA A 27 -17.75 -4.79 11.46
CA ALA A 27 -18.00 -3.87 10.35
C ALA A 27 -16.76 -3.76 9.46
N TYR A 28 -16.96 -3.49 8.18
CA TYR A 28 -15.88 -3.12 7.30
C TYR A 28 -15.34 -1.74 7.68
N THR A 29 -14.03 -1.61 7.75
CA THR A 29 -13.38 -0.32 7.97
C THR A 29 -12.99 0.33 6.64
N LEU A 30 -12.76 1.63 6.66
CA LEU A 30 -12.37 2.38 5.46
C LEU A 30 -11.03 1.86 4.88
N ASP A 31 -10.09 1.51 5.75
CA ASP A 31 -8.75 1.04 5.38
C ASP A 31 -8.77 -0.24 4.57
N GLU A 32 -9.80 -1.09 4.74
CA GLU A 32 -9.94 -2.33 3.98
C GLU A 32 -10.17 -2.12 2.48
N PHE A 33 -10.62 -0.91 2.09
CA PHE A 33 -10.88 -0.49 0.72
C PHE A 33 -9.81 0.43 0.14
N LEU A 34 -8.82 0.84 0.94
CA LEU A 34 -7.68 1.62 0.45
C LEU A 34 -6.62 0.69 -0.15
N LEU A 35 -6.48 0.71 -1.48
CA LEU A 35 -5.49 -0.07 -2.23
C LEU A 35 -4.03 0.16 -1.77
N PHE A 36 -3.72 1.35 -1.22
CA PHE A 36 -2.37 1.71 -0.79
C PHE A 36 -2.03 1.26 0.64
N VAL A 37 -3.02 1.06 1.52
CA VAL A 37 -2.77 0.61 2.90
C VAL A 37 -2.33 -0.86 2.94
N ARG A 38 -2.69 -1.66 1.93
CA ARG A 38 -2.22 -3.05 1.82
C ARG A 38 -0.79 -3.21 1.28
N ARG A 39 -0.05 -2.11 1.02
CA ARG A 39 1.36 -2.16 0.60
C ARG A 39 2.35 -2.36 1.76
N ASP A 40 1.87 -2.68 2.96
CA ASP A 40 2.70 -2.88 4.15
C ASP A 40 3.65 -4.09 4.10
N LYS A 41 3.69 -4.84 3.00
CA LYS A 41 4.88 -5.63 2.67
C LYS A 41 5.81 -4.79 1.81
N VAL A 42 6.36 -3.75 2.43
CA VAL A 42 7.69 -3.30 2.03
C VAL A 42 8.61 -4.42 2.53
N ASP A 43 9.00 -5.33 1.65
CA ASP A 43 10.05 -6.28 1.99
C ASP A 43 11.20 -5.49 2.60
N GLU A 44 11.74 -5.96 3.73
CA GLU A 44 12.87 -5.30 4.36
C GLU A 44 13.95 -5.07 3.29
N PRO A 45 14.53 -3.86 3.20
CA PRO A 45 15.52 -3.56 2.19
C PRO A 45 16.60 -4.65 2.21
N THR A 46 16.68 -5.45 1.15
CA THR A 46 17.71 -6.48 1.06
C THR A 46 19.04 -5.76 0.88
N LEU A 47 19.86 -5.77 1.93
CA LEU A 47 21.25 -5.31 1.84
C LEU A 47 21.99 -6.29 0.92
N LEU A 48 22.66 -5.76 -0.09
CA LEU A 48 23.54 -6.58 -0.91
C LEU A 48 24.77 -6.94 -0.08
N HIS A 49 25.31 -8.14 -0.28
CA HIS A 49 26.56 -8.55 0.37
C HIS A 49 27.75 -7.68 -0.05
N ASP A 50 27.64 -7.02 -1.19
CA ASP A 50 28.64 -6.10 -1.73
C ASP A 50 28.19 -4.64 -1.52
N PRO A 51 28.79 -3.92 -0.56
CA PRO A 51 28.43 -2.53 -0.27
C PRO A 51 28.76 -1.58 -1.42
N ASP A 52 29.77 -1.90 -2.25
CA ASP A 52 30.15 -1.08 -3.40
C ASP A 52 29.12 -1.21 -4.51
N ALA A 53 28.67 -2.45 -4.78
CA ALA A 53 27.58 -2.70 -5.73
C ALA A 53 26.26 -2.02 -5.29
N GLN A 54 25.96 -2.01 -3.99
CA GLN A 54 24.78 -1.33 -3.45
C GLN A 54 24.88 0.20 -3.63
N SER A 55 26.06 0.77 -3.38
CA SER A 55 26.32 2.20 -3.56
C SER A 55 26.16 2.62 -5.03
N GLU A 56 26.71 1.84 -5.98
CA GLU A 56 26.58 2.11 -7.40
C GLU A 56 25.13 1.97 -7.92
N LEU A 57 24.38 1.02 -7.38
CA LEU A 57 22.95 0.88 -7.68
C LEU A 57 22.16 2.12 -7.21
N ILE A 58 22.39 2.57 -5.97
CA ILE A 58 21.73 3.77 -5.43
C ILE A 58 22.07 5.00 -6.27
N LYS A 59 23.35 5.17 -6.64
CA LYS A 59 23.79 6.30 -7.48
C LYS A 59 23.07 6.29 -8.83
N LYS A 60 22.95 5.12 -9.48
CA LYS A 60 22.23 5.00 -10.75
C LYS A 60 20.74 5.30 -10.61
N MET A 61 20.09 4.83 -9.54
CA MET A 61 18.67 5.10 -9.32
C MET A 61 18.36 6.57 -9.05
N LEU A 62 19.19 7.24 -8.24
CA LEU A 62 18.97 8.63 -7.83
C LEU A 62 19.44 9.65 -8.87
N PHE A 63 20.49 9.33 -9.62
CA PHE A 63 21.16 10.26 -10.53
C PHE A 63 21.18 9.75 -11.96
N CYS A 64 20.18 8.98 -12.38
CA CYS A 64 19.96 8.58 -13.77
C CYS A 64 20.08 9.81 -14.68
N LYS A 65 21.29 10.03 -15.21
CA LYS A 65 21.60 11.14 -16.10
C LYS A 65 20.90 10.81 -17.40
N LYS A 66 19.86 11.57 -17.74
CA LYS A 66 19.38 11.64 -19.13
C LYS A 66 20.57 12.10 -19.97
N ASN A 67 21.13 11.19 -20.76
CA ASN A 67 21.88 11.58 -21.94
C ASN A 67 20.90 12.10 -22.99
#